data_AF-A0A7K6WWQ4-F1
#
_entry.id   AF-A0A7K6WWQ4-F1
#
_cell.length_a   1.000
_cell.length_b   1.000
_cell.length_c   1.000
_cell.angle_alpha   90.00
_cell.angle_beta   90.00
_cell.angle_gamma   90.00
#
_symmetry.space_group_name_H-M   'P 1'
#
loop_
_entity.id
_entity.type
_entity.pdbx_description
1 polymer ?
#
loop_
_entity_poly.entity_id
_entity_poly.type
_entity_poly.pdbx_seq_one_letter_code
_entity_poly.pdbx_strand_id
1 'polypeptide(L)' 'GPGSDAPVGDVPVLVRAAVPCSGGQLYLECGRPCGRTCAELRPDGAADCPDLPELCVPGCGCPAGLVLSDGGLCVPP' A
#
# COMPACT_ATOMS: atom_id res chain seq x y z
N GLY A 1 10.74 -4.57 -51.23
CA GLY A 1 10.23 -4.81 -49.86
C GLY A 1 9.69 -3.50 -49.32
N PRO A 2 8.54 -3.49 -48.66
CA PRO A 2 8.12 -2.35 -47.87
C PRO A 2 8.12 -2.74 -46.39
N GLY A 3 8.83 -1.94 -45.59
CA GLY A 3 8.68 -1.93 -44.15
C GLY A 3 7.31 -1.37 -43.82
N SER A 4 6.45 -2.23 -43.28
CA SER A 4 5.23 -1.83 -42.60
C SER A 4 5.62 -1.40 -41.19
N ASP A 5 6.18 -0.20 -41.06
CA ASP A 5 6.16 0.55 -39.80
C ASP A 5 4.68 0.91 -39.54
N ALA A 6 3.96 -0.05 -38.96
CA ALA A 6 2.66 0.20 -38.39
C ALA A 6 2.83 1.23 -37.26
N PRO A 7 1.98 2.27 -37.16
CA PRO A 7 1.98 3.07 -35.97
C PRO A 7 1.68 2.13 -34.81
N VAL A 8 2.59 2.07 -33.84
CA VAL A 8 2.27 1.56 -32.51
C VAL A 8 1.17 2.46 -31.99
N GLY A 9 -0.07 2.12 -32.33
CA GLY A 9 -1.23 2.77 -31.76
C GLY A 9 -1.05 2.71 -30.26
N ASP A 10 -1.18 3.85 -29.60
CA ASP A 10 -1.25 3.96 -28.15
C ASP A 10 -2.22 2.88 -27.67
N VAL A 11 -1.67 1.74 -27.24
CA VAL A 11 -2.42 0.74 -26.52
C VAL A 11 -2.91 1.51 -25.32
N PRO A 12 -4.23 1.72 -25.14
CA PRO A 12 -4.70 2.34 -23.93
C PRO A 12 -4.12 1.46 -22.82
N VAL A 13 -3.17 2.01 -22.06
CA VAL A 13 -2.74 1.39 -20.81
C VAL A 13 -4.06 1.14 -20.13
N LEU A 14 -4.46 -0.13 -20.01
CA LEU A 14 -5.61 -0.49 -19.23
C LEU A 14 -5.22 0.01 -17.86
N VAL A 15 -5.68 1.21 -17.51
CA VAL A 15 -5.49 1.81 -16.21
C VAL A 15 -6.25 0.85 -15.33
N ARG A 16 -5.55 -0.17 -14.82
CA ARG A 16 -6.05 -0.97 -13.71
C ARG A 16 -6.45 0.10 -12.72
N ALA A 17 -7.75 0.18 -12.45
CA ALA A 17 -8.27 1.17 -11.53
C ALA A 17 -7.35 1.12 -10.30
N ALA A 18 -6.60 2.20 -10.08
CA ALA A 18 -5.83 2.32 -8.86
C ALA A 18 -6.90 2.25 -7.78
N VAL A 19 -7.03 1.11 -7.11
CA VAL A 19 -8.06 0.93 -6.07
C VAL A 19 -7.76 2.02 -5.06
N PRO A 20 -8.58 3.07 -4.98
CA PRO A 20 -8.27 4.17 -4.08
C PRO A 20 -8.31 3.57 -2.67
N CYS A 21 -7.28 3.86 -1.90
CA CYS A 21 -7.25 3.43 -0.51
C CYS A 21 -8.49 3.98 0.21
N SER A 22 -9.09 3.14 1.07
CA SER A 22 -10.34 3.44 1.75
C SER A 22 -10.13 3.55 3.26
N GLY A 23 -11.12 4.07 3.99
CA GLY A 23 -11.08 4.09 5.45
C GLY A 23 -9.96 4.95 6.05
N GLY A 24 -9.54 6.01 5.34
CA GLY A 24 -8.47 6.91 5.79
C GLY A 24 -7.05 6.40 5.50
N GLN A 25 -6.93 5.25 4.85
CA GLN A 25 -5.64 4.77 4.36
C GLN A 25 -5.13 5.66 3.23
N LEU A 26 -3.81 5.78 3.13
CA LEU A 26 -3.14 6.36 1.98
C LEU A 26 -2.31 5.30 1.26
N TYR A 27 -2.08 5.53 -0.03
CA TYR A 27 -1.17 4.71 -0.79
C TYR A 27 0.27 5.06 -0.39
N LEU A 28 1.03 4.04 -0.03
CA LEU A 28 2.43 4.13 0.36
C LEU A 28 3.24 3.35 -0.66
N GLU A 29 4.23 3.99 -1.30
CA GLU A 29 5.19 3.26 -2.16
C GLU A 29 6.10 2.33 -1.36
N CYS A 30 6.29 2.65 -0.08
CA CYS A 30 7.15 1.92 0.84
C CYS A 30 6.51 1.96 2.23
N GLY A 31 5.57 1.04 2.49
CA GLY A 31 4.94 0.88 3.79
C GLY A 31 5.53 -0.30 4.59
N ARG A 32 5.53 -0.19 5.93
CA ARG A 32 5.96 -1.27 6.84
C ARG A 32 5.17 -2.55 6.57
N PRO A 33 5.75 -3.75 6.46
CA PRO A 33 5.00 -4.96 6.11
C PRO A 33 4.13 -5.52 7.24
N CYS A 34 4.13 -4.87 8.40
CA CYS A 34 3.70 -5.40 9.70
C CYS A 34 3.32 -4.22 10.62
N GLY A 35 2.60 -4.51 11.70
CA GLY A 35 2.05 -3.47 12.58
C GLY A 35 0.97 -2.65 11.88
N ARG A 36 0.32 -3.24 10.87
CA ARG A 36 -0.71 -2.59 10.06
C ARG A 36 -2.04 -2.58 10.81
N THR A 37 -2.24 -3.53 11.71
CA THR A 37 -3.50 -3.75 12.45
C THR A 37 -3.25 -3.77 13.96
N CYS A 38 -4.29 -3.49 14.76
CA CYS A 38 -4.22 -3.61 16.22
C CYS A 38 -3.77 -5.01 16.69
N ALA A 39 -4.17 -6.06 15.95
CA ALA A 39 -3.82 -7.44 16.28
C ALA A 39 -2.32 -7.75 16.13
N GLU A 40 -1.60 -6.95 15.34
CA GLU A 40 -0.15 -7.09 15.12
C GLU A 40 0.68 -6.23 16.08
N LEU A 41 0.04 -5.39 16.88
CA LEU A 41 0.70 -4.55 17.85
C LEU A 41 0.87 -5.26 19.20
N ARG A 42 2.03 -5.07 19.79
CA ARG A 42 2.31 -5.36 21.20
C ARG A 42 1.65 -4.29 22.09
N PRO A 43 1.46 -4.55 23.39
CA PRO A 43 0.80 -3.63 24.31
C PRO A 43 1.48 -2.26 24.48
N ASP A 44 2.76 -2.16 24.11
CA ASP A 44 3.54 -0.92 24.08
C ASP A 44 3.40 -0.15 22.75
N GLY A 45 2.54 -0.60 21.83
CA GLY A 45 2.29 0.01 20.54
C GLY A 45 3.36 -0.30 19.48
N ALA A 46 4.34 -1.14 19.81
CA ALA A 46 5.35 -1.62 18.86
C ALA A 46 4.82 -2.83 18.09
N ALA A 47 5.19 -2.96 16.82
CA ALA A 47 4.92 -4.19 16.06
C ALA A 47 6.03 -5.22 16.32
N ASP A 48 5.67 -6.50 16.36
CA ASP A 48 6.66 -7.60 16.37
C ASP A 48 7.27 -7.79 14.98
N CYS A 49 8.05 -6.79 14.58
CA CYS A 49 8.64 -6.75 13.26
C CYS A 49 10.03 -6.16 13.34
N PRO A 50 11.04 -6.83 12.79
CA PRO A 50 12.36 -6.24 12.74
C PRO A 50 12.30 -4.97 11.89
N ASP A 51 12.76 -3.84 12.43
CA ASP A 51 12.97 -2.60 11.68
C ASP A 51 14.05 -2.85 10.61
N LEU A 52 13.63 -3.42 9.49
CA LEU A 52 14.48 -3.62 8.31
C LEU A 52 14.11 -2.52 7.32
N PRO A 53 14.92 -1.46 7.17
CA PRO A 53 14.62 -0.33 6.30
C PRO A 53 14.46 -0.73 4.83
N GLU A 54 15.06 -1.86 4.43
CA GLU A 54 14.97 -2.43 3.08
C GLU A 54 13.70 -3.27 2.86
N LEU A 55 12.97 -3.62 3.93
CA LEU A 55 11.79 -4.49 3.85
C LEU A 55 10.52 -3.64 3.91
N CYS A 56 10.19 -2.98 2.81
CA CYS A 56 8.90 -2.30 2.65
C CYS A 56 8.18 -2.78 1.39
N VAL A 57 6.85 -2.67 1.40
CA VAL A 57 6.01 -3.07 0.28
C VAL A 57 5.06 -1.95 -0.11
N PRO A 58 4.86 -1.70 -1.42
CA PRO A 58 3.88 -0.75 -1.89
C PRO A 58 2.46 -1.24 -1.59
N GLY A 59 1.58 -0.32 -1.16
CA GLY A 59 0.17 -0.64 -0.90
C GLY A 59 -0.52 0.38 0.01
N CYS A 60 -1.79 0.11 0.33
CA CYS A 60 -2.56 0.95 1.24
C CYS A 60 -2.14 0.71 2.71
N GLY A 61 -1.96 1.79 3.45
CA GLY A 61 -1.66 1.73 4.88
C GLY A 61 -2.13 2.98 5.61
N CYS A 62 -2.16 2.88 6.94
CA CYS A 62 -2.51 4.02 7.78
C CYS A 62 -1.34 5.01 7.89
N PRO A 63 -1.63 6.31 8.03
CA PRO A 63 -0.61 7.30 8.33
C PRO A 63 0.06 7.00 9.67
N ALA A 64 1.23 7.59 9.89
CA ALA A 64 1.97 7.41 11.14
C ALA A 64 1.11 7.71 12.37
N GLY A 65 1.15 6.82 13.36
CA GLY A 65 0.39 6.93 14.61
C GLY A 65 -1.01 6.32 14.58
N LEU A 66 -1.46 5.76 13.44
CA LEU A 66 -2.73 5.05 13.33
C LEU A 66 -2.51 3.59 12.88
N VAL A 67 -3.47 2.74 13.23
CA VAL A 67 -3.55 1.34 12.81
C VAL A 67 -4.90 1.02 12.20
N LEU A 68 -4.93 0.00 11.37
CA LEU A 68 -6.15 -0.47 10.73
C LEU A 68 -6.96 -1.30 11.73
N SER A 69 -8.18 -0.83 12.01
CA SER A 69 -9.19 -1.60 12.74
C SER A 69 -9.75 -2.75 11.89
N ASP A 70 -10.42 -3.71 12.54
CA ASP A 70 -11.14 -4.79 11.86
C ASP A 70 -12.21 -4.28 10.87
N GLY A 71 -12.72 -3.06 11.11
CA GLY A 71 -13.66 -2.37 10.22
C GLY A 71 -13.02 -1.70 9.00
N GLY A 72 -11.71 -1.82 8.82
CA GLY A 72 -10.99 -1.21 7.70
C GLY A 72 -10.78 0.30 7.83
N LEU A 73 -10.88 0.85 9.05
CA LEU A 73 -10.66 2.27 9.34
C LEU A 73 -9.32 2.47 10.06
N CYS A 74 -8.59 3.53 9.71
CA CYS A 74 -7.42 3.97 10.46
C CYS A 74 -7.84 4.66 11.75
N VAL A 75 -7.45 4.06 12.88
CA VAL A 75 -7.81 4.49 14.24
C VAL A 75 -6.57 4.55 15.13
N PRO A 76 -6.61 5.29 16.25
CA PRO A 76 -5.56 5.20 17.26
C PRO A 76 -5.40 3.76 17.77
N PRO A 77 -4.16 3.29 18.02
CA PRO A 77 -3.86 1.94 18.49
C PRO A 77 -4.35 1.65 19.92
#